data_AF-A0AAV3PHB4-F1
#
_entry.id   AF-A0AAV3PHB4-F1
#
_cell.length_a   1.000
_cell.length_b   1.000
_cell.length_c   1.000
_cell.angle_alpha   90.00
_cell.angle_beta   90.00
_cell.angle_gamma   90.00
#
_symmetry.space_group_name_H-M   'P 1'
#
loop_
_entity.id
_entity.type
_entity.pdbx_description
1 polymer ?
#
loop_
_entity_poly.entity_id
_entity_poly.type
_entity_poly.pdbx_seq_one_letter_code
_entity_poly.pdbx_strand_id
1 'polypeptide(L)' 'MEVGRILTDYEKASGQKINVSKCSITFSSKVSGEMRQNILAGLCMNEVRDQAKYLGLPSHIGRTKKEFSRYI' A
#
# COMPACT_ATOMS: atom_id res chain seq x y z
N MET A 1 -0.66 16.88 -2.44
CA MET A 1 -0.67 15.66 -3.29
C MET A 1 -2.06 15.42 -3.84
N GLU A 2 -2.17 15.04 -5.10
CA GLU A 2 -3.44 14.75 -5.78
C GLU A 2 -4.15 13.52 -5.19
N VAL A 3 -3.40 12.46 -4.85
CA VAL A 3 -3.92 11.24 -4.24
C VAL A 3 -4.72 11.52 -2.96
N GLY A 4 -4.23 12.39 -2.06
CA GLY A 4 -4.95 12.73 -0.83
C GLY A 4 -6.30 13.42 -1.06
N ARG A 5 -6.41 14.21 -2.15
CA ARG A 5 -7.68 14.83 -2.54
C ARG A 5 -8.69 13.79 -2.99
N ILE A 6 -8.26 12.86 -3.84
CA ILE A 6 -9.10 11.75 -4.32
C ILE A 6 -9.63 10.90 -3.17
N LEU A 7 -8.78 10.57 -2.19
CA LEU A 7 -9.21 9.83 -1.01
C LEU A 7 -10.26 10.60 -0.21
N THR A 8 -10.09 11.91 -0.04
CA THR A 8 -11.07 12.76 0.65
C THR A 8 -12.42 12.82 -0.08
N ASP A 9 -12.40 12.91 -1.41
CA ASP A 9 -13.61 12.94 -2.21
C ASP A 9 -14.32 11.58 -2.21
N TYR A 10 -13.55 10.49 -2.23
CA TYR A 10 -14.08 9.14 -2.05
C TYR A 10 -14.75 8.96 -0.68
N GLU A 11 -14.15 9.45 0.41
CA GLU A 11 -14.77 9.39 1.73
C GLU A 11 -16.14 10.08 1.76
N LYS A 12 -16.23 11.27 1.16
CA LYS A 12 -17.47 12.06 1.08
C LYS A 12 -18.53 11.34 0.23
N ALA A 13 -18.13 10.85 -0.94
CA ALA A 13 -19.05 10.17 -1.86
C ALA A 13 -19.53 8.82 -1.31
N SER A 14 -18.66 8.08 -0.61
CA SER A 14 -18.99 6.79 0.00
C SER A 14 -19.72 6.92 1.33
N GLY A 15 -19.68 8.08 2.00
CA GLY A 15 -20.15 8.25 3.37
C GLY A 15 -19.34 7.48 4.42
N GLN A 16 -18.12 7.05 4.08
CA GLN A 16 -17.26 6.24 4.94
C GLN A 16 -15.91 6.91 5.14
N LYS A 17 -15.29 6.69 6.30
CA LYS A 17 -13.92 7.14 6.58
C LYS A 17 -12.90 6.08 6.26
N ILE A 18 -11.81 6.49 5.61
CA ILE A 18 -10.68 5.63 5.32
C ILE A 18 -9.91 5.40 6.61
N ASN A 19 -9.68 4.13 6.92
CA ASN A 19 -8.85 3.77 8.04
C ASN A 19 -7.37 3.76 7.63
N VAL A 20 -6.73 4.91 7.80
CA VAL A 20 -5.32 5.13 7.44
C VAL A 20 -4.37 4.14 8.15
N SER A 21 -4.71 3.66 9.35
CA SER A 21 -3.86 2.69 10.07
C SER A 21 -3.94 1.27 9.51
N LYS A 22 -4.99 0.95 8.74
CA LYS A 22 -5.11 -0.30 7.97
C LYS A 22 -4.60 -0.17 6.54
N CYS A 23 -4.38 1.05 6.06
CA CYS A 23 -3.78 1.29 4.77
C CYS A 23 -2.27 1.10 4.83
N SER A 24 -1.71 0.54 3.75
CA SER A 24 -0.28 0.31 3.62
C SER A 24 0.22 0.79 2.26
N ILE A 25 1.40 1.40 2.23
CA ILE A 25 2.08 1.76 0.99
C ILE A 25 3.35 0.92 0.86
N THR A 26 3.59 0.42 -0.35
CA THR A 26 4.80 -0.32 -0.70
C THR A 26 5.51 0.37 -1.86
N PHE A 27 6.84 0.47 -1.78
CA PHE A 27 7.65 1.12 -2.81
C PHE A 27 8.54 0.12 -3.54
N SER A 28 8.74 0.34 -4.84
CA SER A 28 9.75 -0.41 -5.60
C SER A 28 11.17 0.03 -5.21
N SER A 29 12.15 -0.81 -5.53
CA SER A 29 13.57 -0.53 -5.29
C SER A 29 14.09 0.75 -5.95
N LYS A 30 13.41 1.25 -6.98
CA LYS A 30 13.80 2.45 -7.73
C LYS A 30 13.39 3.77 -7.08
N VAL A 31 12.57 3.74 -6.02
CA VAL A 31 12.10 4.95 -5.34
C VAL A 31 13.10 5.36 -4.26
N SER A 32 13.64 6.58 -4.36
CA SER A 32 14.60 7.14 -3.40
C SER A 32 13.99 7.29 -2.01
N GLY A 33 14.82 7.19 -0.96
CA GLY A 33 14.36 7.31 0.42
C GLY A 33 13.65 8.64 0.72
N GLU A 34 14.17 9.74 0.17
CA GLU A 34 13.56 11.07 0.29
C GLU A 34 12.16 11.11 -0.33
N MET A 35 12.00 10.58 -1.54
CA MET A 35 10.70 10.51 -2.20
C MET A 35 9.70 9.64 -1.41
N ARG A 36 10.16 8.53 -0.83
CA ARG A 36 9.32 7.70 0.06
C ARG A 36 8.83 8.49 1.26
N GLN A 37 9.73 9.18 1.96
CA GLN A 37 9.37 9.98 3.13
C GLN A 37 8.38 11.10 2.77
N ASN A 38 8.58 11.79 1.66
CA ASN A 38 7.67 12.84 1.19
C ASN A 38 6.25 12.29 0.91
N ILE A 39 6.15 11.09 0.34
CA ILE A 39 4.86 10.43 0.07
C ILE A 39 4.19 9.96 1.37
N LEU A 40 4.94 9.32 2.27
CA LEU A 40 4.42 8.83 3.54
C LEU A 40 3.91 9.99 4.42
N ALA A 41 4.69 11.07 4.52
CA ALA A 41 4.33 12.26 5.28
C ALA A 41 3.06 12.93 4.72
N GLY A 42 2.95 13.05 3.40
CA GLY A 42 1.78 13.71 2.80
C GLY A 42 0.50 12.86 2.78
N LEU A 43 0.57 11.56 3.06
CA LEU A 43 -0.59 10.67 3.19
C LEU A 43 -0.85 10.22 4.64
N CYS A 44 0.02 10.58 5.59
CA CYS A 44 0.00 10.12 6.99
C CYS A 44 -0.08 8.59 7.12
N MET A 45 0.54 7.85 6.19
CA MET A 45 0.51 6.39 6.12
C MET A 45 1.87 5.78 6.49
N ASN A 46 1.87 4.53 6.90
CA ASN A 46 3.08 3.77 7.17
C ASN A 46 3.53 2.96 5.94
N GLU A 47 4.84 2.88 5.72
CA GLU A 47 5.44 1.95 4.76
C GLU A 47 5.39 0.54 5.34
N VAL A 48 4.91 -0.41 4.55
CA VAL A 48 5.03 -1.84 4.89
C VAL A 48 6.22 -2.40 4.13
N ARG A 49 7.24 -2.83 4.87
CA ARG A 49 8.47 -3.43 4.31
C ARG A 49 8.35 -4.92 4.02
N ASP A 50 7.45 -5.60 4.73
CA ASP A 50 7.24 -7.04 4.61
C ASP A 50 6.18 -7.37 3.54
N GLN A 51 6.11 -8.63 3.08
CA GLN A 51 5.09 -9.07 2.14
C GLN A 51 3.72 -8.98 2.83
N ALA A 52 3.06 -7.83 2.68
CA ALA A 52 1.70 -7.65 3.16
C ALA A 52 0.86 -8.83 2.68
N LYS A 53 0.00 -9.36 3.55
CA LYS A 53 -0.97 -10.38 3.17
C LYS A 53 -2.26 -9.69 2.77
N TYR A 54 -2.79 -10.02 1.61
CA TYR A 54 -4.13 -9.64 1.19
C TYR A 54 -5.04 -10.86 1.32
N LEU A 55 -6.03 -10.77 2.20
CA LEU A 55 -6.98 -11.87 2.48
C LEU A 55 -6.30 -13.21 2.85
N GLY A 56 -5.19 -13.15 3.57
CA GLY A 56 -4.41 -14.32 3.98
C GLY A 56 -3.37 -14.82 2.98
N LEU A 57 -3.38 -14.30 1.75
CA LEU A 57 -2.43 -14.61 0.69
C LEU A 57 -1.33 -13.55 0.60
N PRO A 58 -0.10 -13.89 0.21
CA PRO A 58 0.94 -12.89 -0.03
C PRO A 58 0.50 -11.92 -1.14
N SER A 59 0.56 -10.62 -0.88
CA SER A 59 0.25 -9.56 -1.86
C SER A 59 1.27 -9.51 -3.01
N HIS A 60 2.45 -10.08 -2.82
CA HIS A 60 3.47 -10.19 -3.86
C HIS A 60 3.94 -11.65 -3.97
N ILE A 61 3.51 -12.32 -5.03
CA ILE A 61 4.00 -13.64 -5.41
C ILE A 61 5.10 -13.43 -6.45
N GLY A 62 6.26 -14.03 -6.24
CA GLY A 62 7.37 -13.94 -7.20
C GLY A 62 7.04 -14.63 -8.52
N ARG A 63 7.95 -14.52 -9.51
CA ARG A 63 7.66 -14.93 -10.90
C ARG A 63 7.73 -16.43 -11.14
N THR A 64 8.19 -17.21 -10.18
CA THR A 64 8.43 -18.64 -10.39
C THR A 64 7.21 -19.46 -10.01
N LYS A 65 6.92 -20.50 -10.81
CA LYS A 65 5.86 -21.47 -10.50
C LYS A 65 6.04 -22.11 -9.11
N LYS A 66 7.30 -22.28 -8.68
CA LYS A 66 7.68 -22.80 -7.36
C LYS A 66 7.26 -21.87 -6.22
N GLU A 67 7.35 -20.55 -6.40
CA GLU A 67 6.89 -19.59 -5.39
C GLU A 67 5.37 -19.57 -5.28
N PHE A 68 4.67 -19.67 -6.41
CA PHE A 68 3.21 -19.75 -6.44
C PHE A 68 2.70 -21.04 -5.78
N SER A 69 3.30 -22.19 -6.09
CA SER A 69 2.91 -23.48 -5.52
C SER A 69 3.16 -23.63 -4.02
N ARG A 70 3.80 -22.65 -3.36
CA ARG A 70 3.99 -22.66 -1.90
C ARG A 70 2.72 -22.21 -1.15
N TYR A 71 1.77 -21.59 -1.86
CA TYR A 71 0.59 -20.97 -1.27
C TYR A 71 -0.74 -21.63 -1.70
N ILE A 72 -0.67 -22.66 -2.54
CA ILE A 72 -1.78 -23.54 -2.93
C ILE A 72 -1.44 -24.94 -2.42
#